data_AF-A0A1A7BYN6-F1
#
_entry.id   AF-A0A1A7BYN6-F1
#
_cell.length_a   1.000
_cell.length_b   1.000
_cell.length_c   1.000
_cell.angle_alpha   90.00
_cell.angle_beta   90.00
_cell.angle_gamma   90.00
#
_symmetry.space_group_name_H-M   'P 1'
#
loop_
_entity.id
_entity.type
_entity.pdbx_description
1 polymer ?
#
loop_
_entity_poly.entity_id
_entity_poly.type
_entity_poly.pdbx_seq_one_letter_code
_entity_poly.pdbx_strand_id
1 'polypeptide(L)'
;MPTLIHHIDAIARQRQCDVLYLEFHPQDYEQYRSYHPEADPQRDTILAWLADHGIDWLPCGSNASSPLAMSSWRGQLCFDIAYDEALPAYCQLRDYLELPDGSMRHAGVRFCVQPLAHAMKNVAHDEPGYWDRWAEDF
;
A
#
# COMPACT_ATOMS: atom_id res chain seq x y z
N MET A 1 0.28 15.77 -15.91
CA MET A 1 1.68 15.52 -15.51
C MET A 1 1.74 14.09 -15.02
N PRO A 2 2.70 13.26 -15.46
CA PRO A 2 2.84 11.91 -14.91
C PRO A 2 3.19 12.00 -13.42
N THR A 3 2.47 11.25 -12.58
CA THR A 3 2.75 11.15 -11.14
C THR A 3 3.60 9.91 -10.91
N LEU A 4 4.74 10.07 -10.25
CA LEU A 4 5.56 8.94 -9.83
C LEU A 4 4.93 8.28 -8.60
N ILE A 5 4.70 6.98 -8.66
CA ILE A 5 4.18 6.18 -7.55
C ILE A 5 5.35 5.45 -6.90
N HIS A 6 5.57 5.70 -5.60
CA HIS A 6 6.64 5.08 -4.84
C HIS A 6 6.20 3.72 -4.27
N HIS A 7 7.11 2.76 -4.20
CA HIS A 7 6.87 1.49 -3.51
C HIS A 7 6.71 1.72 -2.00
N ILE A 8 5.87 0.89 -1.36
CA ILE A 8 5.58 1.03 0.07
C ILE A 8 6.82 0.92 0.96
N ASP A 9 7.79 0.07 0.58
CA ASP A 9 9.06 -0.04 1.30
C ASP A 9 9.94 1.20 1.11
N ALA A 10 9.91 1.83 -0.07
CA ALA A 10 10.59 3.11 -0.28
C ALA A 10 9.96 4.24 0.55
N ILE A 11 8.64 4.26 0.66
CA ILE A 11 7.92 5.24 1.49
C ILE A 11 8.28 5.05 2.98
N ALA A 12 8.30 3.81 3.46
CA ALA A 12 8.72 3.49 4.84
C ALA A 12 10.15 3.97 5.12
N ARG A 13 11.10 3.71 4.20
CA ARG A 13 12.47 4.20 4.30
C ARG A 13 12.54 5.72 4.27
N GLN A 14 11.80 6.39 3.39
CA GLN A 14 11.79 7.86 3.32
C GLN A 14 11.28 8.50 4.62
N ARG A 15 10.22 7.92 5.21
CA ARG A 15 9.62 8.42 6.46
C ARG A 15 10.36 7.97 7.72
N GLN A 16 11.26 6.99 7.60
CA GLN A 16 11.97 6.36 8.72
C GLN A 16 11.00 5.84 9.81
N CYS A 17 9.88 5.25 9.38
CA CYS A 17 8.88 4.66 10.27
C CYS A 17 8.14 3.49 9.61
N ASP A 18 7.41 2.74 10.43
CA ASP A 18 6.44 1.77 9.95
C ASP A 18 5.29 2.51 9.26
N VAL A 19 4.82 2.01 8.13
CA VAL A 19 3.74 2.64 7.36
C VAL A 19 2.57 1.68 7.18
N LEU A 20 1.36 2.25 7.27
CA LEU A 20 0.12 1.53 7.03
C LEU A 20 -0.29 1.68 5.58
N TYR A 21 -0.76 0.58 4.99
CA TYR A 21 -1.23 0.59 3.62
C TYR A 21 -2.36 -0.39 3.37
N LEU A 22 -3.11 -0.11 2.31
CA LEU A 22 -4.27 -0.88 1.88
C LEU A 22 -3.99 -1.50 0.50
N GLU A 23 -4.25 -2.79 0.37
CA GLU A 23 -4.26 -3.49 -0.92
C GLU A 23 -5.67 -3.87 -1.32
N PHE A 24 -5.95 -3.75 -2.61
CA PHE A 24 -7.18 -4.20 -3.24
C PHE A 24 -6.89 -5.45 -4.09
N HIS A 25 -7.87 -6.35 -4.18
CA HIS A 25 -7.80 -7.60 -4.94
C HIS A 25 -6.63 -8.54 -4.55
N PRO A 26 -6.56 -8.97 -3.28
CA PRO A 26 -5.56 -9.91 -2.77
C PRO A 26 -5.68 -11.35 -3.30
N GLN A 27 -6.67 -11.67 -4.13
CA GLN A 27 -7.01 -13.04 -4.55
C GLN A 27 -7.25 -13.17 -6.07
N ASP A 28 -7.05 -14.40 -6.55
CA ASP A 28 -7.08 -14.91 -7.93
C ASP A 28 -6.11 -14.23 -8.94
N TYR A 29 -5.09 -14.99 -9.36
CA TYR A 29 -4.07 -14.57 -10.33
C TYR A 29 -4.64 -14.30 -11.73
N GLU A 30 -5.73 -14.97 -12.13
CA GLU A 30 -6.32 -14.71 -13.45
C GLU A 30 -7.06 -13.37 -13.46
N GLN A 31 -7.80 -13.07 -12.39
CA GLN A 31 -8.51 -11.79 -12.23
C GLN A 31 -7.53 -10.64 -11.96
N TYR A 32 -6.36 -10.96 -11.37
CA TYR A 32 -5.27 -10.02 -11.16
C TYR A 32 -4.90 -9.31 -12.47
N ARG A 33 -4.84 -9.97 -13.64
CA ARG A 33 -4.40 -9.29 -14.88
C ARG A 33 -5.38 -8.25 -15.43
N SER A 34 -6.66 -8.39 -15.14
CA SER A 34 -7.72 -7.54 -15.67
C SER A 34 -8.28 -6.56 -14.63
N TYR A 35 -7.66 -6.48 -13.45
CA TYR A 35 -8.10 -5.59 -12.40
C TYR A 35 -7.77 -4.13 -12.72
N HIS A 36 -8.81 -3.29 -12.69
CA HIS A 36 -8.71 -1.84 -12.86
C HIS A 36 -9.26 -1.16 -11.61
N PRO A 37 -8.44 -0.40 -10.86
CA PRO A 37 -8.86 0.22 -9.60
C PRO A 37 -9.93 1.30 -9.78
N GLU A 38 -10.08 1.85 -10.98
CA GLU A 38 -11.13 2.82 -11.32
C GLU A 38 -12.50 2.16 -11.56
N ALA A 39 -12.55 0.83 -11.67
CA ALA A 39 -13.77 0.06 -11.89
C ALA A 39 -14.19 -0.73 -10.64
N ASP A 40 -13.54 -0.49 -9.49
CA ASP A 40 -13.79 -1.19 -8.24
C ASP A 40 -14.74 -0.40 -7.31
N PRO A 41 -16.03 -0.78 -7.23
CA PRO A 41 -16.99 -0.06 -6.40
C PRO A 41 -16.70 -0.17 -4.90
N GLN A 42 -15.98 -1.20 -4.48
CA GLN A 42 -15.59 -1.34 -3.07
C GLN A 42 -14.46 -0.36 -2.74
N ARG A 43 -13.51 -0.19 -3.66
CA ARG A 43 -12.50 0.87 -3.54
C ARG A 43 -13.13 2.25 -3.47
N ASP A 44 -14.09 2.56 -4.33
CA ASP A 44 -14.81 3.84 -4.29
C ASP A 44 -15.53 4.07 -2.96
N THR A 45 -16.14 3.02 -2.41
CA THR A 45 -16.80 3.08 -1.09
C THR A 45 -15.80 3.41 0.03
N ILE A 46 -14.62 2.79 0.03
CA ILE A 46 -13.58 3.05 1.02
C ILE A 46 -13.02 4.47 0.84
N LEU A 47 -12.75 4.90 -0.40
CA LEU A 47 -12.25 6.25 -0.68
C LEU A 47 -13.22 7.34 -0.24
N ALA A 48 -14.53 7.14 -0.46
CA ALA A 48 -15.57 8.05 0.01
C ALA A 48 -15.56 8.14 1.54
N TRP A 49 -15.48 7.00 2.24
CA TRP A 49 -15.41 6.99 3.69
C TRP A 49 -14.15 7.69 4.23
N LEU A 50 -12.97 7.45 3.62
CA LEU A 50 -11.73 8.13 4.00
C LEU A 50 -11.85 9.64 3.85
N ALA A 51 -12.43 10.11 2.74
CA ALA A 51 -12.67 11.54 2.49
C ALA A 51 -13.63 12.15 3.52
N ASP A 52 -14.74 11.47 3.83
CA ASP A 52 -15.73 11.92 4.82
C ASP A 52 -15.14 12.03 6.24
N HIS A 53 -14.11 11.23 6.56
CA HIS A 53 -13.46 11.20 7.87
C HIS A 53 -12.15 11.97 7.91
N GLY A 54 -11.75 12.63 6.81
CA GLY A 54 -10.53 13.43 6.74
C GLY A 54 -9.25 12.61 6.87
N ILE A 55 -9.25 11.38 6.37
CA ILE A 55 -8.08 10.50 6.41
C ILE A 55 -7.29 10.64 5.11
N ASP A 56 -6.12 11.24 5.23
CA ASP A 56 -5.21 11.45 4.11
C ASP A 56 -4.47 10.16 3.71
N TRP A 57 -4.25 10.03 2.40
CA TRP A 57 -3.53 8.91 1.79
C TRP A 57 -2.80 9.35 0.54
N LEU A 58 -1.81 8.56 0.13
CA LEU A 58 -1.11 8.69 -1.14
C LEU A 58 -1.08 7.36 -1.90
N PRO A 59 -1.02 7.35 -3.24
CA PRO A 59 -0.89 6.12 -4.00
C PRO A 59 0.49 5.50 -3.76
N CYS A 60 0.54 4.18 -3.58
CA CYS A 60 1.80 3.45 -3.41
C CYS A 60 1.84 2.18 -4.26
N GLY A 61 3.04 1.74 -4.62
CA GLY A 61 3.29 0.42 -5.19
C GLY A 61 3.43 -0.64 -4.11
N SER A 62 3.23 -1.91 -4.46
CA SER A 62 3.55 -3.05 -3.59
C SER A 62 5.04 -3.09 -3.26
N ASN A 63 5.40 -3.85 -2.23
CA ASN A 63 6.78 -3.99 -1.78
C ASN A 63 7.69 -4.50 -2.91
N ALA A 64 8.83 -3.84 -3.09
CA ALA A 64 9.78 -4.14 -4.17
C ALA A 64 10.71 -5.35 -3.93
N SER A 65 10.42 -6.20 -2.93
CA SER A 65 11.29 -7.35 -2.55
C SER A 65 11.37 -8.46 -3.59
N SER A 66 10.50 -8.47 -4.61
CA SER A 66 10.63 -9.41 -5.73
C SER A 66 11.40 -8.75 -6.87
N PRO A 67 12.66 -9.14 -7.11
CA PRO A 67 13.45 -8.62 -8.22
C PRO A 67 12.98 -9.17 -9.57
N LEU A 68 11.82 -9.82 -9.67
CA LEU A 68 11.28 -10.42 -10.89
C LEU A 68 9.93 -9.84 -11.33
N ALA A 69 9.41 -8.82 -10.64
CA ALA A 69 8.07 -8.32 -10.92
C ALA A 69 7.94 -6.81 -10.67
N MET A 70 8.00 -6.03 -11.75
CA MET A 70 7.37 -4.71 -11.78
C MET A 70 5.89 -4.89 -12.10
N SER A 71 5.01 -4.62 -11.13
CA SER A 71 3.57 -4.61 -11.32
C SER A 71 3.06 -3.18 -11.55
N SER A 72 2.07 -3.02 -12.42
CA SER A 72 1.31 -1.77 -12.50
C SER A 72 0.64 -1.44 -11.16
N TRP A 73 0.43 -0.15 -10.90
CA TRP A 73 -0.37 0.30 -9.76
C TRP A 73 -1.81 -0.21 -9.90
N ARG A 74 -2.38 -0.63 -8.77
CA ARG A 74 -3.69 -1.29 -8.67
C ARG A 74 -4.52 -0.66 -7.55
N GLY A 75 -4.39 0.65 -7.38
CA GLY A 75 -5.21 1.37 -6.42
C GLY A 75 -4.75 1.29 -4.98
N GLN A 76 -3.59 0.71 -4.66
CA GLN A 76 -3.08 0.63 -3.30
C GLN A 76 -2.86 2.03 -2.71
N LEU A 77 -3.11 2.15 -1.41
CA LEU A 77 -3.08 3.41 -0.66
C LEU A 77 -2.09 3.28 0.50
N CYS A 78 -1.23 4.28 0.69
CA CYS A 78 -0.41 4.44 1.89
C CYS A 78 -1.03 5.55 2.74
N PHE A 79 -1.30 5.28 4.01
CA PHE A 79 -1.90 6.25 4.93
C PHE A 79 -0.84 7.18 5.53
N ASP A 80 -1.25 8.39 5.88
CA ASP A 80 -0.46 9.30 6.73
C ASP A 80 -0.85 9.16 8.21
N ILE A 81 -1.07 7.92 8.63
CA ILE A 81 -1.41 7.54 10.01
C ILE A 81 -0.34 6.56 10.49
N ALA A 82 0.20 6.82 11.68
CA ALA A 82 1.16 5.91 12.31
C ALA A 82 0.46 4.64 12.80
N TYR A 83 1.15 3.50 12.73
CA TYR A 83 0.71 2.29 13.40
C TYR A 83 0.89 2.44 14.92
N ASP A 84 -0.19 2.73 15.62
CA ASP A 84 -0.21 2.93 17.07
C ASP A 84 -1.61 2.61 17.63
N GLU A 85 -1.74 1.56 18.44
CA GLU A 85 -3.02 1.12 19.03
C GLU A 85 -3.61 2.10 20.05
N ALA A 86 -2.84 3.10 20.50
CA ALA A 86 -3.34 4.19 21.33
C ALA A 86 -3.79 5.41 20.51
N LEU A 87 -3.46 5.47 19.22
CA LEU A 87 -3.77 6.61 18.36
C LEU A 87 -5.24 6.55 17.90
N PRO A 88 -6.08 7.56 18.22
CA PRO A 88 -7.49 7.53 17.86
C PRO A 88 -7.75 7.42 16.35
N ALA A 89 -6.92 8.06 15.53
CA ALA A 89 -7.02 7.99 14.07
C ALA A 89 -6.74 6.58 13.54
N TYR A 90 -5.74 5.88 14.11
CA TYR A 90 -5.48 4.48 13.77
C TYR A 90 -6.64 3.58 14.18
N CYS A 91 -7.12 3.72 15.43
CA CYS A 91 -8.26 2.95 15.92
C CYS A 91 -9.50 3.14 15.04
N GLN A 92 -9.80 4.39 14.65
CA GLN A 92 -10.93 4.69 13.76
C GLN A 92 -10.79 4.00 12.39
N LEU A 93 -9.60 4.09 11.78
CA LEU A 93 -9.31 3.43 10.50
C LEU A 93 -9.41 1.91 10.61
N ARG A 94 -8.78 1.32 11.64
CA ARG A 94 -8.82 -0.12 11.91
C ARG A 94 -10.26 -0.60 12.11
N ASP A 95 -11.03 0.05 12.98
CA ASP A 95 -12.39 -0.38 13.33
C ASP A 95 -13.35 -0.27 12.13
N TYR A 96 -13.07 0.63 11.17
CA TYR A 96 -13.76 0.66 9.89
C TYR A 96 -13.36 -0.51 8.99
N LEU A 97 -12.05 -0.76 8.81
CA LEU A 97 -11.54 -1.76 7.88
C LEU A 97 -11.69 -3.22 8.38
N GLU A 98 -11.67 -3.42 9.70
CA GLU A 98 -11.65 -4.73 10.35
C GLU A 98 -12.92 -4.97 11.18
N LEU A 99 -13.24 -6.24 11.36
CA LEU A 99 -14.21 -6.73 12.32
C LEU A 99 -13.54 -6.89 13.70
N PRO A 100 -14.32 -6.98 14.80
CA PRO A 100 -13.76 -7.14 16.15
C PRO A 100 -12.89 -8.40 16.35
N ASP A 101 -13.00 -9.38 15.46
CA ASP A 101 -12.18 -10.60 15.46
C ASP A 101 -10.85 -10.44 14.68
N GLY A 102 -10.58 -9.24 14.15
CA GLY A 102 -9.39 -8.92 13.36
C GLY A 102 -9.49 -9.34 11.89
N SER A 103 -10.63 -9.89 11.44
CA SER A 103 -10.84 -10.20 10.03
C SER A 103 -11.23 -8.95 9.24
N MET A 104 -10.93 -8.91 7.94
CA MET A 104 -11.26 -7.76 7.09
C MET A 104 -12.76 -7.66 6.87
N ARG A 105 -13.32 -6.46 7.05
CA ARG A 105 -14.73 -6.15 6.78
C ARG A 105 -15.07 -6.19 5.29
N HIS A 106 -14.11 -5.84 4.46
CA HIS A 106 -14.27 -5.69 3.02
C HIS A 106 -13.60 -6.87 2.29
N ALA A 107 -14.39 -7.65 1.56
CA ALA A 107 -13.90 -8.82 0.85
C ALA A 107 -12.91 -8.40 -0.24
N GLY A 108 -11.75 -9.04 -0.33
CA GLY A 108 -10.75 -8.63 -1.31
C GLY A 108 -10.06 -7.31 -0.99
N VAL A 109 -9.99 -6.93 0.28
CA VAL A 109 -9.12 -5.86 0.78
C VAL A 109 -8.18 -6.45 1.82
N ARG A 110 -6.94 -5.97 1.87
CA ARG A 110 -6.02 -6.23 2.99
C ARG A 110 -5.55 -4.91 3.58
N PHE A 111 -5.59 -4.83 4.90
CA PHE A 111 -4.93 -3.77 5.66
C PHE A 111 -3.61 -4.31 6.20
N CYS A 112 -2.51 -3.63 5.90
CA CYS A 112 -1.17 -4.12 6.17
C CYS A 112 -0.30 -3.05 6.79
N VAL A 113 0.64 -3.48 7.63
CA VAL A 113 1.79 -2.69 8.05
C VAL A 113 2.99 -3.10 7.23
N GLN A 114 3.74 -2.13 6.73
CA GLN A 114 5.08 -2.31 6.18
C GLN A 114 6.08 -1.86 7.24
N PRO A 115 6.71 -2.79 7.98
CA PRO A 115 7.68 -2.42 8.99
C PRO A 115 8.92 -1.80 8.35
N LEU A 116 9.44 -0.74 8.96
CA LEU A 116 10.71 -0.12 8.57
C LEU A 116 11.83 -1.15 8.57
N ALA A 117 11.91 -1.99 9.61
CA ALA A 117 12.91 -3.04 9.71
C ALA A 117 12.90 -4.01 8.50
N HIS A 118 11.73 -4.28 7.94
CA HIS A 118 11.62 -5.04 6.70
C HIS A 118 12.03 -4.18 5.50
N ALA A 119 11.54 -2.95 5.41
CA ALA A 119 11.84 -2.03 4.31
C ALA A 119 13.34 -1.74 4.16
N MET A 120 14.09 -1.73 5.26
CA MET A 120 15.54 -1.54 5.30
C MET A 120 16.33 -2.69 4.63
N LYS A 121 15.72 -3.86 4.41
CA LYS A 121 16.34 -4.94 3.62
C LYS A 121 16.59 -4.52 2.17
N ASN A 122 15.81 -3.56 1.67
CA ASN A 122 15.88 -3.04 0.31
C ASN A 122 16.58 -1.67 0.24
N VAL A 123 17.40 -1.30 1.23
CA VAL A 123 18.09 0.01 1.26
C VAL A 123 18.97 0.24 0.01
N ALA A 124 19.50 -0.82 -0.60
CA ALA A 124 20.25 -0.73 -1.86
C ALA A 124 19.42 -0.14 -3.01
N HIS A 125 18.08 -0.22 -2.95
CA HIS A 125 17.18 0.37 -3.97
C HIS A 125 17.25 1.90 -4.01
N ASP A 126 17.76 2.53 -2.94
CA ASP A 126 17.89 3.98 -2.84
C ASP A 126 19.21 4.47 -3.47
N GLU A 127 20.11 3.56 -3.87
CA GLU A 127 21.35 3.91 -4.56
C GLU A 127 21.06 4.52 -5.93
N PRO A 128 21.72 5.64 -6.29
CA PRO A 128 21.61 6.22 -7.62
C PRO A 128 21.88 5.18 -8.72
N GLY A 129 20.96 5.12 -9.69
CA GLY A 129 21.02 4.20 -10.83
C GLY A 129 20.77 2.73 -10.49
N TYR A 130 20.32 2.38 -9.27
CA TYR A 130 19.96 1.00 -8.93
C TYR A 130 18.93 0.44 -9.92
N TRP A 131 17.83 1.17 -10.12
CA TRP A 131 16.74 0.74 -11.01
C TRP A 131 17.14 0.71 -12.48
N ASP A 132 18.06 1.58 -12.91
CA ASP A 132 18.61 1.56 -14.26
C ASP A 132 19.43 0.28 -14.48
N ARG A 133 20.34 -0.05 -13.55
CA ARG A 133 21.14 -1.30 -13.59
C ARG A 133 20.25 -2.54 -13.55
N TRP A 134 19.27 -2.54 -12.65
CA TRP A 134 18.34 -3.66 -12.53
C TRP A 134 17.53 -3.89 -13.81
N ALA A 135 17.14 -2.81 -14.52
CA ALA A 135 16.41 -2.91 -15.78
C ALA A 135 17.27 -3.41 -16.95
N GLU A 136 18.60 -3.21 -16.91
CA GLU A 136 19.53 -3.76 -17.91
C GLU A 136 19.71 -5.28 -17.78
N ASP A 137 19.52 -5.82 -16.57
CA ASP A 137 19.68 -7.25 -16.26
C ASP A 137 18.41 -8.09 -16.51
N PHE A 138 17.35 -7.48 -17.07
CA PHE A 138 16.00 -8.07 -17.23
C PHE A 138 15.66 -8.58 -18.63
#